data_AF-A0A084E6U8-F1
#
_entry.id   AF-A0A084E6U8-F1
#
_cell.length_a   1.000
_cell.length_b   1.000
_cell.length_c   1.000
_cell.angle_alpha   90.00
_cell.angle_beta   90.00
_cell.angle_gamma   90.00
#
_symmetry.space_group_name_H-M   'P 1'
#
loop_
_entity.id
_entity.type
_entity.pdbx_description
1 polymer ?
#
loop_
_entity_poly.entity_id
_entity_poly.type
_entity_poly.pdbx_seq_one_letter_code
_entity_poly.pdbx_strand_id
1 'polypeptide(L)'
;MIREDFGIETTIQQVRTYNPEHPKFEAGGKWRPIFEAVRKAYLEDVSSIPIASQAFRLNALQKNYDRAIKHGNVVLANATLEQAAKEVGGVLTNARNVSVQQATRGFRDLTSEERRMAVAEMIGNALSKDASQTAPSTQTSQ
;
A
#
# COMPACT_ATOMS: atom_id res chain seq x y z
N MET A 1 11.51 8.95 -14.43
CA MET A 1 10.92 7.80 -15.18
C MET A 1 11.81 7.50 -16.38
N ILE A 2 11.87 6.26 -16.90
CA ILE A 2 12.78 5.87 -18.02
C ILE A 2 12.83 6.88 -19.17
N ARG A 3 11.69 7.46 -19.55
CA ARG A 3 11.61 8.50 -20.60
C ARG A 3 12.29 9.82 -20.20
N GLU A 4 12.12 10.26 -18.96
CA GLU A 4 12.70 11.50 -18.42
C GLU A 4 14.20 11.33 -18.14
N ASP A 5 14.62 10.16 -17.65
CA ASP A 5 15.99 9.92 -17.18
C ASP A 5 16.92 9.47 -18.33
N PHE A 6 16.38 8.82 -19.36
CA PHE A 6 17.18 8.23 -20.46
C PHE A 6 16.74 8.69 -21.85
N GLY A 7 15.67 9.48 -21.98
CA GLY A 7 15.17 9.93 -23.29
C GLY A 7 14.60 8.82 -24.18
N ILE A 8 14.37 7.62 -23.63
CA ILE A 8 13.87 6.45 -24.38
C ILE A 8 12.36 6.36 -24.22
N GLU A 9 11.64 6.44 -25.33
CA GLU A 9 10.20 6.14 -25.36
C GLU A 9 9.97 4.64 -25.27
N THR A 10 9.43 4.20 -24.13
CA THR A 10 9.03 2.80 -23.91
C THR A 10 7.65 2.75 -23.29
N THR A 11 6.89 1.70 -23.59
CA THR A 11 5.59 1.43 -22.98
C THR A 11 5.76 0.52 -21.76
N ILE A 12 4.87 0.65 -20.76
CA ILE A 12 4.87 -0.24 -19.58
C ILE A 12 4.71 -1.71 -20.00
N GLN A 13 3.95 -1.95 -21.08
CA GLN A 13 3.72 -3.26 -21.66
C GLN A 13 5.03 -3.87 -22.18
N GLN A 14 5.87 -3.08 -22.86
CA GLN A 14 7.20 -3.53 -23.30
C GLN A 14 8.13 -3.81 -22.12
N VAL A 15 8.10 -2.99 -21.06
CA VAL A 15 8.93 -3.25 -19.87
C VAL A 15 8.52 -4.58 -19.20
N ARG A 16 7.22 -4.90 -19.17
CA ARG A 16 6.70 -6.16 -18.59
C ARG A 16 7.19 -7.41 -19.32
N THR A 17 7.51 -7.36 -20.62
CA THR A 17 8.04 -8.53 -21.35
C THR A 17 9.46 -8.91 -20.92
N TYR A 18 10.16 -8.06 -20.16
CA TYR A 18 11.45 -8.38 -19.56
C TYR A 18 11.34 -9.06 -18.18
N ASN A 19 10.13 -9.28 -17.64
CA ASN A 19 9.95 -10.08 -16.44
C ASN A 19 10.09 -11.58 -16.78
N PRO A 20 11.00 -12.34 -16.13
CA PRO A 20 11.16 -13.78 -16.33
C PRO A 20 9.90 -14.62 -16.04
N GLU A 21 8.96 -14.14 -15.25
CA GLU A 21 7.69 -14.84 -15.00
C GLU A 21 6.62 -14.55 -16.05
N HIS A 22 6.85 -13.57 -16.93
CA HIS A 22 5.89 -13.21 -17.97
C HIS A 22 5.84 -14.28 -19.08
N PRO A 23 4.65 -14.65 -19.59
CA PRO A 23 4.52 -15.66 -20.65
C PRO A 23 5.24 -15.30 -21.95
N LYS A 24 5.23 -14.00 -22.31
CA LYS A 24 5.95 -13.46 -23.47
C LYS A 24 7.23 -12.80 -23.00
N PHE A 25 8.29 -13.57 -22.81
CA PHE A 25 9.57 -13.05 -22.35
C PHE A 25 10.56 -12.88 -23.47
N GLU A 26 11.10 -11.67 -23.57
CA GLU A 26 11.86 -11.24 -24.73
C GLU A 26 13.35 -11.02 -24.43
N ALA A 27 13.78 -11.10 -23.16
CA ALA A 27 15.17 -10.82 -22.78
C ALA A 27 16.18 -11.90 -23.26
N GLY A 28 15.69 -13.04 -23.77
CA GLY A 28 16.49 -14.12 -24.35
C GLY A 28 16.50 -15.41 -23.52
N GLY A 29 16.61 -16.55 -24.19
CA GLY A 29 16.46 -17.89 -23.59
C GLY A 29 17.47 -18.24 -22.49
N LYS A 30 18.61 -17.56 -22.43
CA LYS A 30 19.65 -17.81 -21.40
C LYS A 30 19.26 -17.37 -19.99
N TRP A 31 18.44 -16.33 -19.87
CA TRP A 31 18.20 -15.68 -18.57
C TRP A 31 17.14 -16.40 -17.73
N ARG A 32 16.20 -17.09 -18.38
CA ARG A 32 15.14 -17.82 -17.69
C ARG A 32 15.68 -18.98 -16.86
N PRO A 33 16.56 -19.85 -17.38
CA PRO A 33 17.20 -20.89 -16.58
C PRO A 33 18.02 -20.34 -15.41
N ILE A 34 18.75 -19.24 -15.61
CA ILE A 34 19.53 -18.60 -14.55
C ILE A 34 18.60 -18.06 -13.46
N PHE A 35 17.52 -17.37 -13.86
CA PHE A 35 16.52 -16.87 -12.92
C PHE A 35 15.88 -18.00 -12.10
N GLU A 36 15.47 -19.10 -12.77
CA GLU A 36 14.85 -20.24 -12.09
C GLU A 36 15.83 -20.94 -11.14
N ALA A 37 17.10 -21.11 -11.55
CA ALA A 37 18.13 -21.70 -10.71
C ALA A 37 18.42 -20.86 -9.46
N VAL A 38 18.59 -19.54 -9.63
CA VAL A 38 18.82 -18.61 -8.52
C VAL A 38 17.60 -18.54 -7.61
N ARG A 39 16.39 -18.48 -8.16
CA ARG A 39 15.14 -18.48 -7.39
C ARG A 39 15.03 -19.76 -6.55
N LYS A 40 15.33 -20.91 -7.14
CA LYS A 40 15.29 -22.19 -6.45
C LYS A 40 16.28 -22.22 -5.29
N ALA A 41 17.55 -21.88 -5.54
CA ALA A 41 18.58 -21.81 -4.50
C ALA A 41 18.18 -20.84 -3.39
N TYR A 42 17.66 -19.66 -3.74
CA TYR A 42 17.19 -18.69 -2.77
C TYR A 42 16.01 -19.20 -1.93
N LEU A 43 15.03 -19.87 -2.54
CA LEU A 43 13.90 -20.45 -1.81
C LEU A 43 14.36 -21.58 -0.87
N GLU A 44 15.32 -22.39 -1.29
CA GLU A 44 15.95 -23.43 -0.46
C GLU A 44 16.70 -22.80 0.73
N ASP A 45 17.52 -21.78 0.48
CA ASP A 45 18.23 -21.03 1.53
C ASP A 45 17.25 -20.37 2.52
N VAL A 46 16.20 -19.72 2.03
CA VAL A 46 15.17 -19.11 2.90
C VAL A 46 14.40 -20.19 3.67
N SER A 47 14.12 -21.34 3.06
CA SER A 47 13.46 -22.46 3.74
C SER A 47 14.31 -23.05 4.86
N SER A 48 15.65 -22.92 4.76
CA SER A 48 16.57 -23.33 5.82
C SER A 48 16.48 -22.45 7.06
N ILE A 49 15.96 -21.22 6.93
CA ILE A 49 15.79 -20.25 8.02
C ILE A 49 14.41 -20.48 8.67
N PRO A 50 14.32 -21.15 9.84
CA PRO A 50 13.02 -21.57 10.36
C PRO A 50 12.12 -20.39 10.71
N ILE A 51 12.71 -19.28 11.21
CA ILE A 51 11.99 -18.05 11.55
C ILE A 51 11.34 -17.36 10.36
N ALA A 52 11.74 -17.68 9.12
CA ALA A 52 11.07 -17.17 7.92
C ALA A 52 9.65 -17.75 7.78
N SER A 53 9.43 -18.99 8.25
CA SER A 53 8.12 -19.64 8.25
C SER A 53 7.22 -19.13 9.37
N GLN A 54 5.99 -18.74 9.00
CA GLN A 54 4.96 -18.33 9.97
C GLN A 54 4.64 -19.45 10.97
N ALA A 55 4.57 -20.70 10.52
CA ALA A 55 4.26 -21.83 11.38
C ALA A 55 5.30 -21.99 12.51
N PHE A 56 6.58 -21.80 12.20
CA PHE A 56 7.64 -21.86 13.20
C PHE A 56 7.54 -20.72 14.20
N ARG A 57 7.31 -19.48 13.76
CA ARG A 57 7.14 -18.32 14.65
C ARG A 57 5.96 -18.49 15.60
N LEU A 58 4.82 -18.96 15.11
CA LEU A 58 3.65 -19.26 15.95
C LEU A 58 3.95 -20.33 16.99
N ASN A 59 4.67 -21.39 16.63
CA ASN A 59 5.11 -22.41 17.59
C ASN A 59 6.08 -21.84 18.65
N ALA A 60 6.97 -20.94 18.26
CA ALA A 60 7.85 -20.26 19.21
C ALA A 60 7.07 -19.34 20.17
N LEU A 61 6.08 -18.60 19.65
CA LEU A 61 5.18 -17.77 20.45
C LEU A 61 4.34 -18.63 21.42
N GLN A 62 3.84 -19.79 20.99
CA GLN A 62 3.13 -20.73 21.89
C GLN A 62 4.01 -21.15 23.07
N LYS A 63 5.27 -21.55 22.81
CA LYS A 63 6.22 -21.92 23.88
C LYS A 63 6.49 -20.76 24.85
N ASN A 64 6.55 -19.53 24.34
CA ASN A 64 6.73 -18.35 25.17
C ASN A 64 5.49 -18.07 26.03
N TYR A 65 4.28 -18.24 25.46
CA TYR A 65 3.02 -18.13 26.18
C TYR A 65 2.95 -19.15 27.33
N ASP A 66 3.24 -20.43 27.05
CA ASP A 66 3.22 -21.49 28.06
C ASP A 66 4.18 -21.20 29.22
N ARG A 67 5.37 -20.68 28.89
CA ARG A 67 6.37 -20.24 29.88
C ARG A 67 5.87 -19.05 30.69
N ALA A 68 5.29 -18.04 30.04
CA ALA A 68 4.77 -16.84 30.70
C ALA A 68 3.65 -17.20 31.70
N ILE A 69 2.71 -18.06 31.30
CA ILE A 69 1.63 -18.56 32.17
C ILE A 69 2.20 -19.39 33.32
N LYS A 70 3.16 -20.29 33.06
CA LYS A 70 3.81 -21.10 34.10
C LYS A 70 4.48 -20.24 35.18
N HIS A 71 5.01 -19.07 34.81
CA HIS A 71 5.61 -18.12 35.75
C HIS A 71 4.60 -17.09 36.32
N GLY A 72 3.31 -17.20 35.99
CA GLY A 72 2.27 -16.26 36.44
C GLY A 72 2.37 -14.87 35.80
N ASN A 73 3.16 -14.69 34.74
CA ASN A 73 3.31 -13.41 34.06
C ASN A 73 2.23 -13.24 32.99
N VAL A 74 1.03 -12.85 33.43
CA VAL A 74 -0.15 -12.66 32.56
C VAL A 74 0.06 -11.53 31.55
N VAL A 75 0.80 -10.48 31.90
CA VAL A 75 1.08 -9.36 31.00
C VAL A 75 1.88 -9.83 29.78
N LEU A 76 2.94 -10.61 30.01
CA LEU A 76 3.74 -11.18 28.92
C LEU A 76 2.95 -12.21 28.09
N ALA A 77 2.09 -12.99 28.74
CA ALA A 77 1.22 -13.94 28.03
C ALA A 77 0.28 -13.22 27.06
N ASN A 78 -0.36 -12.13 27.50
CA ASN A 78 -1.23 -11.30 26.66
C ASN A 78 -0.46 -10.64 25.51
N ALA A 79 0.74 -10.11 25.78
CA ALA A 79 1.59 -9.55 24.73
C ALA A 79 1.99 -10.59 23.68
N THR A 80 2.25 -11.82 24.09
CA THR A 80 2.58 -12.94 23.19
C THR A 80 1.38 -13.34 22.33
N LEU A 81 0.16 -13.34 22.89
CA LEU A 81 -1.08 -13.57 22.16
C LEU A 81 -1.36 -12.47 21.13
N GLU A 82 -1.14 -11.21 21.50
CA GLU A 82 -1.28 -10.07 20.58
C GLU A 82 -0.31 -10.21 19.40
N GLN A 83 0.94 -10.61 19.68
CA GLN A 83 1.93 -10.83 18.62
C GLN A 83 1.52 -11.98 17.69
N ALA A 84 1.02 -13.09 18.23
CA ALA A 84 0.50 -14.19 17.41
C ALA A 84 -0.68 -13.73 16.53
N ALA A 85 -1.59 -12.93 17.08
CA ALA A 85 -2.71 -12.37 16.33
C ALA A 85 -2.25 -11.41 15.22
N LYS A 86 -1.22 -10.59 15.45
CA LYS A 86 -0.62 -9.72 14.42
C LYS A 86 -0.02 -10.52 13.27
N GLU A 87 0.64 -11.64 13.56
CA GLU A 87 1.20 -12.51 12.54
C GLU A 87 0.13 -13.23 11.71
N VAL A 88 -0.95 -13.71 12.34
CA VAL A 88 -2.07 -14.37 11.65
C VAL A 88 -2.93 -13.36 10.86
N GLY A 89 -3.18 -12.19 11.43
CA GLY A 89 -4.02 -11.14 10.83
C GLY A 89 -3.37 -10.34 9.71
N GLY A 90 -2.17 -10.75 9.24
CA GLY A 90 -1.46 -10.10 8.13
C GLY A 90 -1.09 -8.63 8.39
N VAL A 91 -1.06 -8.19 9.64
CA VAL A 91 -0.81 -6.78 10.02
C VAL A 91 0.57 -6.32 9.55
N LEU A 92 1.52 -7.23 9.46
CA LEU A 92 2.89 -6.99 9.00
C LEU A 92 3.09 -7.25 7.50
N THR A 93 2.01 -7.55 6.76
CA THR A 93 2.11 -7.76 5.31
C THR A 93 1.90 -6.44 4.56
N ASN A 94 2.68 -6.23 3.49
CA ASN A 94 2.61 -5.02 2.66
C ASN A 94 1.22 -4.78 2.03
N ALA A 95 0.33 -5.78 2.02
CA ALA A 95 -1.03 -5.65 1.50
C ALA A 95 -1.91 -4.65 2.30
N ARG A 96 -1.63 -4.44 3.59
CA ARG A 96 -2.43 -3.51 4.44
C ARG A 96 -1.97 -2.05 4.35
N ASN A 97 -0.70 -1.82 3.98
CA ASN A 97 -0.15 -0.46 3.83
C ASN A 97 -0.53 0.17 2.48
N VAL A 98 -1.11 -0.60 1.56
CA VAL A 98 -1.87 -0.06 0.43
C VAL A 98 -3.33 0.10 0.86
N SER A 99 -3.57 0.79 2.00
CA SER A 99 -4.79 1.56 2.07
C SER A 99 -4.66 2.59 0.96
N VAL A 100 -5.21 2.27 -0.22
CA VAL A 100 -5.66 3.30 -1.14
C VAL A 100 -6.44 4.23 -0.24
N GLN A 101 -5.85 5.38 0.11
CA GLN A 101 -6.55 6.47 0.76
C GLN A 101 -7.84 6.56 -0.02
N GLN A 102 -8.92 6.17 0.63
CA GLN A 102 -10.21 5.92 0.00
C GLN A 102 -10.44 7.10 -0.92
N ALA A 103 -10.25 6.89 -2.22
CA ALA A 103 -10.05 7.99 -3.14
C ALA A 103 -11.25 8.89 -2.92
N THR A 104 -11.00 10.14 -2.51
CA THR A 104 -12.01 11.16 -2.36
C THR A 104 -12.89 11.03 -3.59
N ARG A 105 -14.12 10.50 -3.44
CA ARG A 105 -14.94 10.06 -4.58
C ARG A 105 -14.91 11.20 -5.60
N GLY A 106 -14.34 10.93 -6.77
CA GLY A 106 -14.16 11.98 -7.75
C GLY A 106 -15.54 12.48 -8.19
N PHE A 107 -15.64 13.70 -8.71
CA PHE A 107 -16.90 14.24 -9.21
C PHE A 107 -17.67 13.30 -10.17
N ARG A 108 -16.93 12.40 -10.84
CA ARG A 108 -17.45 11.37 -11.76
C ARG A 108 -18.13 10.19 -11.05
N ASP A 109 -17.77 9.90 -9.81
CA ASP A 109 -18.28 8.77 -9.01
C ASP A 109 -19.53 9.13 -8.19
N LEU A 110 -19.90 10.41 -8.16
CA LEU A 110 -21.11 10.92 -7.53
C LEU A 110 -22.34 10.55 -8.35
N THR A 111 -23.49 10.42 -7.72
CA THR A 111 -24.77 10.34 -8.43
C THR A 111 -25.10 11.69 -9.09
N SER A 112 -26.02 11.69 -10.05
CA SER A 112 -26.43 12.93 -10.73
C SER A 112 -27.00 13.97 -9.77
N GLU A 113 -27.59 13.55 -8.67
CA GLU A 113 -28.18 14.42 -7.66
C GLU A 113 -27.11 15.05 -6.76
N GLU A 114 -26.16 14.26 -6.29
CA GLU A 114 -25.01 14.73 -5.52
C GLU A 114 -24.13 15.71 -6.33
N ARG A 115 -23.95 15.46 -7.64
CA ARG A 115 -23.24 16.41 -8.53
C ARG A 115 -23.95 17.76 -8.62
N ARG A 116 -25.28 17.76 -8.74
CA ARG A 116 -26.07 19.00 -8.84
C ARG A 116 -25.94 19.82 -7.56
N MET A 117 -25.99 19.17 -6.40
CA MET A 117 -25.79 19.84 -5.11
C MET A 117 -24.39 20.45 -4.99
N ALA A 118 -23.34 19.68 -5.31
CA ALA A 118 -21.96 20.16 -5.23
C ALA A 118 -21.71 21.37 -6.16
N VAL A 119 -22.28 21.34 -7.38
CA VAL A 119 -22.18 22.47 -8.32
C VAL A 119 -22.96 23.69 -7.82
N ALA A 120 -24.16 23.51 -7.27
CA ALA A 120 -24.95 24.60 -6.72
C ALA A 120 -24.23 25.29 -5.55
N GLU A 121 -23.57 24.51 -4.69
CA GLU A 121 -22.76 25.04 -3.59
C GLU A 121 -21.53 25.81 -4.11
N MET A 122 -20.84 25.29 -5.12
CA MET A 122 -19.71 25.99 -5.76
C MET A 122 -20.12 27.32 -6.39
N ILE A 123 -21.27 27.36 -7.07
CA ILE A 123 -21.82 28.59 -7.67
C ILE A 123 -22.19 29.60 -6.58
N GLY A 124 -22.87 29.15 -5.51
CA GLY A 124 -23.23 30.01 -4.38
C GLY A 124 -22.02 30.63 -3.68
N ASN A 125 -20.96 29.85 -3.50
CA ASN A 125 -19.70 30.32 -2.91
C ASN A 125 -18.98 31.31 -3.83
N ALA A 126 -18.96 31.09 -5.15
CA ALA A 126 -18.37 32.01 -6.11
C ALA A 126 -19.10 33.35 -6.14
N LEU A 127 -20.44 33.33 -6.19
CA LEU A 127 -21.27 34.54 -6.14
C LEU A 127 -21.08 35.33 -4.84
N SER A 128 -20.95 34.62 -3.71
CA SER A 128 -20.70 35.24 -2.40
C SER A 128 -19.30 35.88 -2.33
N LYS A 129 -18.31 35.26 -3.00
CA LYS A 129 -16.94 35.77 -3.10
C LYS A 129 -16.84 37.01 -3.99
N ASP A 130 -17.64 37.09 -5.05
CA ASP A 130 -17.74 38.28 -5.91
C ASP A 130 -18.48 39.44 -5.21
N ALA A 131 -19.51 39.14 -4.41
CA ALA A 131 -20.21 40.13 -3.59
C ALA A 131 -19.28 40.74 -2.51
N SER A 132 -18.38 39.95 -1.93
CA SER A 132 -17.38 40.45 -0.96
C SER A 132 -16.26 41.30 -1.58
N GLN A 133 -16.03 41.18 -2.90
CA GLN A 133 -15.01 41.96 -3.63
C GLN A 133 -15.53 43.28 -4.20
N THR A 134 -16.85 43.48 -4.26
CA THR A 134 -17.49 44.67 -4.86
C THR A 134 -17.93 45.73 -3.85
N ALA A 135 -17.71 45.53 -2.55
CA ALA A 135 -17.96 46.56 -1.54
C ALA A 135 -16.86 47.64 -1.59
N PRO A 136 -17.17 48.92 -1.91
CA PRO A 136 -16.16 49.97 -1.94
C PRO A 136 -15.65 50.27 -0.53
N SER A 137 -14.32 50.23 -0.36
CA SER A 137 -13.64 50.68 0.85
C SER A 137 -13.74 52.20 0.97
N THR A 138 -14.66 52.70 1.80
CA THR A 138 -14.64 54.10 2.24
C THR A 138 -13.44 54.30 3.17
N GLN A 139 -12.30 54.68 2.61
CA GLN A 139 -11.20 55.28 3.37
C GLN A 139 -11.54 56.76 3.60
N THR A 140 -11.93 57.11 4.82
CA THR A 140 -11.83 58.50 5.30
C THR A 140 -10.44 58.65 5.91
N SER A 141 -9.59 59.44 5.26
CA SER A 141 -8.33 59.96 5.81
C SER A 141 -8.42 61.48 5.97
N GLN A 142 -7.96 61.94 7.13
CA GLN A 142 -7.82 63.30 7.66
C GLN A 142 -9.06 63.93 8.30
#